data_AF-A0A5Q4F2J8-F1
#
_entry.id   AF-A0A5Q4F2J8-F1
#
_cell.length_a   1.000
_cell.length_b   1.000
_cell.length_c   1.000
_cell.angle_alpha   90.00
_cell.angle_beta   90.00
_cell.angle_gamma   90.00
#
_symmetry.space_group_name_H-M   'P 1'
#
loop_
_entity.id
_entity.type
_entity.pdbx_description
1 polymer ?
#
loop_
_entity_poly.entity_id
_entity_poly.type
_entity_poly.pdbx_seq_one_letter_code
_entity_poly.pdbx_strand_id
1 'polypeptide(L)'
;MFRDDPFAVVGGELAKSLESAGATVRCRHDDYYVEYQGRSAKVEFRPPDEPSGERGAIHTVVTVRGALPEPRDGRPPDDEALYTLNRSAALAGAMSEHERLFAGARLTVYRGEYAWHDLQLPLLTAAVIDGIRAFGLHPEQPAPVRSSADSTWAPADLCAAAAVLSRLSFCTHDEGGLTAEFPLAEGELSALAGDSRTAMLQMVTDRPHPVLGGGLECLLQMPHQVEDRARLARLCNQLNRMEMARLDLPPHFGAWRPGEFMNNPTYVTFLPDSLHAISGIAVNVGVWAAHRARWASVALAALGVKAPAVTPLPYAAIVPDADADMDWRPDDYWDEDGYGEYTPLNEFERRMELAEASGDWSDCEVPVVPFAMRGGDFLPRLRGNEVEIARLSLDSTTWDVISIRARRVGRRIAYRVVDEYETPYVIRPKTSKRPLTLGQLIALIDGLSDGEQSRSPTALRDDQLIYGDPDQIEETADFVTVSSPYYADLEDWYTRQAMEWAETRLAEREARNAAEEE
;
A
#
# COMPACT_ATOMS: atom_id res chain seq x y z
N MET A 1 8.36 42.11 7.42
CA MET A 1 7.24 41.56 6.63
C MET A 1 7.75 40.65 5.50
N PHE A 2 8.79 39.84 5.74
CA PHE A 2 9.23 38.74 4.89
C PHE A 2 10.06 37.84 5.80
N ARG A 3 9.42 36.90 6.48
CA ARG A 3 10.09 35.86 7.28
C ARG A 3 9.12 34.69 7.34
N ASP A 4 9.65 33.54 6.94
CA ASP A 4 9.04 32.22 6.93
C ASP A 4 8.05 31.98 5.77
N ASP A 5 8.53 32.20 4.55
CA ASP A 5 7.95 31.53 3.38
C ASP A 5 8.75 30.23 3.10
N PRO A 6 8.22 29.05 3.46
CA PRO A 6 8.85 27.76 3.17
C PRO A 6 8.98 27.47 1.67
N PHE A 7 8.23 28.14 0.78
CA PHE A 7 8.35 27.98 -0.68
C PHE A 7 9.72 28.47 -1.19
N ALA A 8 10.25 29.56 -0.61
CA ALA A 8 11.55 30.10 -0.99
C ALA A 8 12.72 29.17 -0.63
N VAL A 9 12.57 28.36 0.43
CA VAL A 9 13.59 27.41 0.88
C VAL A 9 13.65 26.21 -0.06
N VAL A 10 12.50 25.58 -0.31
CA VAL A 10 12.37 24.39 -1.19
C VAL A 10 12.78 24.72 -2.62
N GLY A 11 12.26 25.82 -3.20
CA GLY A 11 12.63 26.24 -4.54
C GLY A 11 14.10 26.66 -4.66
N GLY A 12 14.65 27.31 -3.62
CA GLY A 12 16.07 27.68 -3.57
C GLY A 12 17.02 26.49 -3.53
N GLU A 13 16.66 25.42 -2.81
CA GLU A 13 17.43 24.18 -2.75
C GLU A 13 17.38 23.41 -4.07
N LEU A 14 16.20 23.35 -4.71
CA LEU A 14 16.08 22.80 -6.06
C LEU A 14 16.96 23.56 -7.06
N ALA A 15 16.92 24.90 -7.04
CA ALA A 15 17.76 25.71 -7.92
C ALA A 15 19.25 25.39 -7.73
N LYS A 16 19.73 25.31 -6.49
CA LYS A 16 21.13 24.93 -6.20
C LYS A 16 21.47 23.52 -6.69
N SER A 17 20.56 22.56 -6.50
CA SER A 17 20.74 21.19 -6.97
C SER A 17 20.88 21.14 -8.50
N LEU A 18 20.00 21.85 -9.22
CA LEU A 18 20.02 21.97 -10.68
C LEU A 18 21.27 22.68 -11.20
N GLU A 19 21.69 23.78 -10.57
CA GLU A 19 22.92 24.49 -10.90
C GLU A 19 24.16 23.60 -10.67
N SER A 20 24.17 22.81 -9.59
CA SER A 20 25.24 21.84 -9.32
C SER A 20 25.32 20.75 -10.39
N ALA A 21 24.18 20.40 -10.98
CA ALA A 21 24.09 19.47 -12.10
C ALA A 21 24.41 20.11 -13.47
N GLY A 22 24.74 21.40 -13.51
CA GLY A 22 25.16 22.13 -14.70
C GLY A 22 24.04 22.84 -15.48
N ALA A 23 22.84 22.96 -14.90
CA ALA A 23 21.76 23.74 -15.48
C ALA A 23 21.89 25.23 -15.19
N THR A 24 21.35 26.07 -16.07
CA THR A 24 21.16 27.51 -15.79
C THR A 24 19.74 27.72 -15.27
N VAL A 25 19.60 28.29 -14.07
CA VAL A 25 18.30 28.52 -13.45
C VAL A 25 18.01 30.01 -13.35
N ARG A 26 16.78 30.41 -13.66
CA ARG A 26 16.28 31.78 -13.50
C ARG A 26 14.95 31.76 -12.75
N CYS A 27 14.82 32.53 -11.69
CA CYS A 27 13.56 32.66 -10.96
C CYS A 27 12.82 33.93 -11.41
N ARG A 28 11.50 33.82 -11.64
CA ARG A 28 10.61 34.96 -11.95
C ARG A 28 9.23 34.72 -11.35
N HIS A 29 8.81 35.56 -10.41
CA HIS A 29 7.52 35.45 -9.70
C HIS A 29 7.28 34.03 -9.15
N ASP A 30 8.27 33.50 -8.43
CA ASP A 30 8.27 32.17 -7.78
C ASP A 30 8.29 30.95 -8.72
N ASP A 31 8.24 31.17 -10.04
CA ASP A 31 8.50 30.16 -11.05
C ASP A 31 10.00 30.06 -11.38
N TYR A 32 10.49 28.83 -11.55
CA TYR A 32 11.87 28.55 -11.94
C TYR A 32 11.94 28.13 -13.40
N TYR A 33 12.73 28.83 -14.18
CA TYR A 33 13.00 28.56 -15.59
C TYR A 33 14.41 27.99 -15.70
N VAL A 34 14.50 26.76 -16.20
CA VAL A 34 15.72 25.96 -16.23
C VAL A 34 16.12 25.73 -17.67
N GLU A 35 17.38 25.99 -17.99
CA GLU A 35 17.99 25.66 -19.28
C GLU A 35 19.11 24.63 -19.07
N TYR A 36 19.02 23.49 -19.74
CA TYR A 36 20.00 22.42 -19.67
C TYR A 36 20.20 21.77 -21.04
N GLN A 37 21.44 21.75 -21.54
CA GLN A 37 21.80 21.14 -22.84
C GLN A 37 20.90 21.58 -24.01
N GLY A 38 20.50 22.86 -24.05
CA GLY A 38 19.64 23.42 -25.11
C GLY A 38 18.16 23.09 -24.97
N ARG A 39 17.72 22.62 -23.80
CA ARG A 39 16.33 22.34 -23.47
C ARG A 39 15.87 23.21 -22.31
N SER A 40 14.61 23.62 -22.38
CA SER A 40 13.99 24.49 -21.39
C SER A 40 12.93 23.75 -20.58
N ALA A 41 12.90 24.03 -19.28
CA ALA A 41 11.88 23.54 -18.37
C ALA A 41 11.37 24.68 -17.48
N LYS A 42 10.09 24.63 -17.15
CA LYS A 42 9.48 25.46 -16.12
C LYS A 42 9.16 24.58 -14.91
N VAL A 43 9.55 25.01 -13.73
CA VAL A 43 9.15 24.41 -12.45
C VAL A 43 8.27 25.39 -11.70
N GLU A 44 7.05 24.97 -11.39
CA GLU A 44 6.07 25.78 -10.66
C GLU A 44 5.81 25.14 -9.29
N PHE A 45 5.76 25.98 -8.25
CA PHE A 45 5.35 25.60 -6.91
C PHE A 45 3.97 26.18 -6.65
N ARG A 46 2.97 25.34 -6.36
CA ARG A 46 1.61 25.79 -6.09
C ARG A 46 1.16 25.36 -4.69
N PRO A 47 0.70 26.30 -3.84
CA PRO A 47 0.00 25.92 -2.61
C PRO A 47 -1.30 25.17 -2.96
N PRO A 48 -1.86 24.36 -2.05
CA PRO A 48 -3.21 23.83 -2.23
C PRO A 48 -4.25 24.96 -2.23
N ASP A 49 -5.35 24.78 -2.98
CA ASP A 49 -6.42 25.77 -3.08
C ASP A 49 -7.18 25.98 -1.75
N GLU A 50 -7.17 24.99 -0.85
CA GLU A 50 -7.71 25.10 0.52
C GLU A 50 -6.65 24.72 1.57
N PRO A 51 -6.38 25.58 2.58
CA PRO A 51 -5.47 25.25 3.67
C PRO A 51 -6.15 24.32 4.68
N SER A 52 -5.88 23.01 4.64
CA SER A 52 -6.26 22.12 5.75
C SER A 52 -5.27 22.28 6.91
N GLY A 53 -5.80 22.44 8.13
CA GLY A 53 -5.02 22.74 9.34
C GLY A 53 -4.38 21.52 10.01
N GLU A 54 -4.44 20.34 9.39
CA GLU A 54 -4.16 19.05 10.01
C GLU A 54 -2.80 18.45 9.57
N ARG A 55 -2.28 17.49 10.34
CA ARG A 55 -1.15 16.64 9.89
C ARG A 55 -1.61 15.80 8.70
N GLY A 56 -0.81 15.73 7.64
CA GLY A 56 -1.22 15.14 6.35
C GLY A 56 -1.83 16.13 5.37
N ALA A 57 -1.95 17.41 5.74
CA ALA A 57 -2.28 18.49 4.82
C ALA A 57 -1.21 18.64 3.72
N ILE A 58 -1.65 18.83 2.48
CA ILE A 58 -0.78 19.17 1.35
C ILE A 58 -0.06 20.48 1.68
N HIS A 59 1.27 20.47 1.62
CA HIS A 59 2.08 21.67 1.80
C HIS A 59 2.27 22.40 0.47
N THR A 60 2.71 21.68 -0.56
CA THR A 60 2.90 22.22 -1.91
C THR A 60 2.77 21.16 -2.97
N VAL A 61 2.37 21.56 -4.17
CA VAL A 61 2.47 20.75 -5.38
C VAL A 61 3.51 21.36 -6.30
N VAL A 62 4.54 20.58 -6.61
CA VAL A 62 5.61 20.94 -7.54
C VAL A 62 5.27 20.33 -8.90
N THR A 63 5.23 21.16 -9.94
CA THR A 63 5.04 20.69 -11.32
C THR A 63 6.25 21.06 -12.16
N VAL A 64 6.74 20.10 -12.92
CA VAL A 64 7.82 20.30 -13.90
C VAL A 64 7.22 20.20 -15.28
N ARG A 65 7.50 21.17 -16.15
CA ARG A 65 7.02 21.23 -17.53
C ARG A 65 8.17 21.58 -18.47
N GLY A 66 8.69 20.57 -19.14
CA GLY A 66 9.73 20.69 -20.16
C GLY A 66 9.15 20.91 -21.54
N ALA A 67 9.61 21.92 -22.27
CA ALA A 67 9.18 22.10 -23.65
C ALA A 67 9.74 20.97 -24.53
N LEU A 68 8.87 20.32 -25.31
CA LEU A 68 9.28 19.38 -26.34
C LEU A 68 9.17 20.09 -27.72
N PRO A 69 10.08 19.81 -28.68
CA PRO A 69 9.99 20.39 -30.00
C PRO A 69 8.67 20.05 -30.69
N GLU A 70 8.10 21.07 -31.34
CA GLU A 70 6.85 20.94 -32.07
C GLU A 70 7.02 20.05 -33.34
N PRO A 71 5.97 19.33 -33.76
CA PRO A 71 5.98 18.55 -35.00
C PRO A 71 6.33 19.40 -36.22
N ARG A 72 7.14 18.86 -37.13
CA ARG A 72 7.59 19.58 -38.34
C ARG A 72 6.46 19.95 -39.31
N ASP A 73 5.35 19.22 -39.27
CA ASP A 73 4.17 19.46 -40.10
C ASP A 73 3.20 20.49 -39.48
N GLY A 74 3.51 21.01 -38.29
CA GLY A 74 2.71 22.02 -37.59
C GLY A 74 1.33 21.53 -37.13
N ARG A 75 1.07 20.21 -37.20
CA ARG A 75 -0.16 19.63 -36.69
C ARG A 75 0.05 19.24 -35.23
N PRO A 76 -0.96 19.44 -34.36
CA PRO A 76 -0.87 18.92 -33.00
C PRO A 76 -0.68 17.40 -33.06
N PRO A 77 0.20 16.84 -32.23
CA PRO A 77 0.42 15.39 -32.21
C PRO A 77 -0.89 14.71 -31.84
N ASP A 78 -1.28 13.73 -32.65
CA ASP A 78 -2.43 12.90 -32.33
C ASP A 78 -2.11 11.99 -31.13
N ASP A 79 -3.14 11.30 -30.64
CA ASP A 79 -2.99 10.44 -29.46
C ASP A 79 -1.96 9.32 -29.66
N GLU A 80 -1.76 8.87 -30.90
CA GLU A 80 -0.85 7.79 -31.25
C GLU A 80 0.61 8.27 -31.32
N ALA A 81 0.84 9.52 -31.75
CA ALA A 81 2.13 10.18 -31.66
C ALA A 81 2.55 10.39 -30.19
N LEU A 82 1.63 10.82 -29.31
CA LEU A 82 1.89 10.93 -27.87
C LEU A 82 2.20 9.56 -27.24
N TYR A 83 1.46 8.52 -27.62
CA TYR A 83 1.79 7.15 -27.22
C TYR A 83 3.22 6.77 -27.60
N THR A 84 3.62 7.04 -28.85
CA THR A 84 4.95 6.67 -29.35
C THR A 84 6.06 7.33 -28.54
N LEU A 85 5.87 8.60 -28.17
CA LEU A 85 6.79 9.32 -27.28
C LEU A 85 6.85 8.70 -25.88
N ASN A 86 5.69 8.37 -25.32
CA ASN A 86 5.57 7.80 -23.97
C ASN A 86 6.06 6.35 -23.83
N ARG A 87 6.41 5.66 -24.93
CA ARG A 87 7.11 4.36 -24.84
C ARG A 87 8.47 4.46 -24.16
N SER A 88 9.11 5.63 -24.27
CA SER A 88 10.40 5.94 -23.65
C SER A 88 10.23 7.01 -22.56
N ALA A 89 9.06 7.07 -21.92
CA ALA A 89 8.89 7.93 -20.76
C ALA A 89 9.70 7.39 -19.59
N ALA A 90 10.42 8.29 -18.90
CA ALA A 90 11.21 7.96 -17.73
C ALA A 90 10.64 8.66 -16.50
N LEU A 91 11.20 9.81 -16.13
CA LEU A 91 10.76 10.61 -14.98
C LEU A 91 9.77 11.72 -15.39
N ALA A 92 9.29 11.71 -16.62
CA ALA A 92 8.27 12.63 -17.13
C ALA A 92 7.50 12.00 -18.29
N GLY A 93 6.24 12.39 -18.47
CA GLY A 93 5.38 11.96 -19.56
C GLY A 93 5.15 13.05 -20.60
N ALA A 94 5.18 12.70 -21.89
CA ALA A 94 4.80 13.58 -22.98
C ALA A 94 3.28 13.79 -23.01
N MET A 95 2.87 15.05 -23.08
CA MET A 95 1.48 15.48 -23.07
C MET A 95 1.29 16.66 -24.03
N SER A 96 0.07 16.82 -24.53
CA SER A 96 -0.33 17.99 -25.31
C SER A 96 -1.36 18.81 -24.54
N GLU A 97 -1.13 20.11 -24.43
CA GLU A 97 -2.08 21.07 -23.87
C GLU A 97 -2.09 22.33 -24.73
N HIS A 98 -3.27 22.82 -25.12
CA HIS A 98 -3.42 23.97 -26.03
C HIS A 98 -2.55 23.86 -27.30
N GLU A 99 -2.53 22.67 -27.93
CA GLU A 99 -1.72 22.35 -29.12
C GLU A 99 -0.20 22.42 -28.94
N ARG A 100 0.30 22.50 -27.70
CA ARG A 100 1.74 22.52 -27.40
C ARG A 100 2.17 21.25 -26.70
N LEU A 101 3.28 20.68 -27.16
CA LEU A 101 3.85 19.46 -26.60
C LEU A 101 4.80 19.79 -25.44
N PHE A 102 4.65 19.07 -24.33
CA PHE A 102 5.54 19.20 -23.18
C PHE A 102 5.75 17.85 -22.49
N ALA A 103 6.90 17.69 -21.83
CA ALA A 103 7.16 16.63 -20.87
C ALA A 103 6.76 17.13 -19.47
N GLY A 104 5.89 16.41 -18.78
CA GLY A 104 5.39 16.79 -17.46
C GLY A 104 5.74 15.78 -16.38
N ALA A 105 6.04 16.31 -15.18
CA ALA A 105 6.17 15.55 -13.95
C ALA A 105 5.55 16.32 -12.78
N ARG A 106 5.13 15.62 -11.73
CA ARG A 106 4.49 16.25 -10.55
C ARG A 106 4.89 15.55 -9.26
N LEU A 107 5.11 16.33 -8.21
CA LEU A 107 5.30 15.87 -6.85
C LEU A 107 4.38 16.64 -5.89
N THR A 108 3.67 15.93 -5.01
CA THR A 108 3.03 16.54 -3.84
C THR A 108 3.95 16.41 -2.64
N VAL A 109 4.15 17.49 -1.93
CA VAL A 109 4.89 17.54 -0.66
C VAL A 109 3.89 17.80 0.46
N TYR A 110 3.92 16.97 1.50
CA TYR A 110 3.01 17.06 2.63
C TYR A 110 3.64 17.80 3.82
N ARG A 111 2.81 18.44 4.65
CA ARG A 111 3.29 19.13 5.85
C ARG A 111 3.84 18.13 6.87
N GLY A 112 5.09 18.33 7.31
CA GLY A 112 5.76 17.45 8.25
C GLY A 112 6.43 16.24 7.59
N GLU A 113 6.52 16.22 6.26
CA GLU A 113 7.27 15.22 5.52
C GLU A 113 8.79 15.51 5.59
N TYR A 114 9.58 14.50 5.95
CA TYR A 114 11.04 14.61 6.13
C TYR A 114 11.84 14.01 4.95
N ALA A 115 11.16 13.62 3.87
CA ALA A 115 11.78 12.96 2.71
C ALA A 115 12.39 13.94 1.68
N TRP A 116 12.36 15.25 1.96
CA TRP A 116 12.75 16.28 0.99
C TRP A 116 14.17 16.08 0.47
N HIS A 117 15.17 16.00 1.35
CA HIS A 117 16.57 15.89 0.94
C HIS A 117 16.95 14.50 0.41
N ASP A 118 16.40 13.45 1.02
CA ASP A 118 16.85 12.08 0.78
C ASP A 118 16.17 11.43 -0.42
N LEU A 119 15.00 11.91 -0.84
CA LEU A 119 14.20 11.30 -1.92
C LEU A 119 13.67 12.33 -2.92
N GLN A 120 12.95 13.34 -2.44
CA GLN A 120 12.14 14.22 -3.29
C GLN A 120 12.98 15.19 -4.13
N LEU A 121 13.97 15.83 -3.52
CA LEU A 121 14.87 16.79 -4.17
C LEU A 121 15.70 16.11 -5.27
N PRO A 122 16.39 14.97 -5.03
CA PRO A 122 17.07 14.23 -6.09
C PRO A 122 16.14 13.79 -7.23
N LEU A 123 14.93 13.30 -6.91
CA LEU A 123 13.92 12.91 -7.90
C LEU A 123 13.46 14.09 -8.77
N LEU A 124 13.18 15.24 -8.16
CA LEU A 124 12.79 16.44 -8.90
C LEU A 124 13.93 16.95 -9.79
N THR A 125 15.16 16.97 -9.29
CA THR A 125 16.34 17.33 -10.08
C THR A 125 16.48 16.41 -11.29
N ALA A 126 16.35 15.10 -11.10
CA ALA A 126 16.40 14.14 -12.20
C ALA A 126 15.19 14.23 -13.14
N ALA A 127 13.99 14.55 -12.65
CA ALA A 127 12.83 14.76 -13.50
C ALA A 127 13.00 15.97 -14.43
N VAL A 128 13.59 17.06 -13.94
CA VAL A 128 13.91 18.25 -14.75
C VAL A 128 14.97 17.93 -15.81
N ILE A 129 16.03 17.21 -15.41
CA ILE A 129 17.19 16.96 -16.29
C ILE A 129 16.92 15.79 -17.23
N ASP A 130 16.61 14.62 -16.69
CA ASP A 130 16.51 13.36 -17.42
C ASP A 130 15.10 13.13 -17.99
N GLY A 131 14.05 13.66 -17.36
CA GLY A 131 12.68 13.53 -17.84
C GLY A 131 12.48 14.08 -19.25
N ILE A 132 13.05 15.25 -19.57
CA ILE A 132 13.00 15.81 -20.93
C ILE A 132 13.98 15.08 -21.86
N ARG A 133 15.13 14.62 -21.33
CA ARG A 133 16.13 13.92 -22.13
C ARG A 133 15.65 12.58 -22.65
N ALA A 134 14.82 11.88 -21.89
CA ALA A 134 14.30 10.57 -22.24
C ALA A 134 13.66 10.51 -23.64
N PHE A 135 13.05 11.61 -24.10
CA PHE A 135 12.40 11.66 -25.42
C PHE A 135 13.38 11.71 -26.61
N GLY A 136 14.70 11.79 -26.40
CA GLY A 136 15.69 11.62 -27.48
C GLY A 136 15.67 12.67 -28.57
N LEU A 137 14.97 13.79 -28.34
CA LEU A 137 14.77 14.86 -29.30
C LEU A 137 16.04 15.74 -29.38
N HIS A 138 17.11 15.23 -30.00
CA HIS A 138 18.28 15.99 -30.40
C HIS A 138 18.26 16.15 -31.93
N PRO A 139 18.31 17.38 -32.48
CA PRO A 139 18.15 17.58 -33.92
C PRO A 139 19.32 17.13 -34.82
N GLU A 140 20.50 16.81 -34.27
CA GLU A 140 21.70 16.60 -35.12
C GLU A 140 22.66 15.46 -34.73
N GLN A 141 22.36 14.60 -33.74
CA GLN A 141 23.22 13.46 -33.44
C GLN A 141 22.39 12.22 -33.13
N PRO A 142 22.55 11.11 -33.87
CA PRO A 142 22.09 9.82 -33.36
C PRO A 142 22.85 9.60 -32.06
N ALA A 143 22.13 9.46 -30.95
CA ALA A 143 22.75 9.19 -29.66
C ALA A 143 23.69 7.99 -29.84
N PRO A 144 24.98 8.10 -29.49
CA PRO A 144 25.84 6.95 -29.52
C PRO A 144 25.27 5.93 -28.53
N VAL A 145 24.96 4.73 -29.01
CA VAL A 145 24.69 3.56 -28.18
C VAL A 145 25.96 3.34 -27.36
N ARG A 146 26.04 3.99 -26.20
CA ARG A 146 27.16 3.81 -25.28
C ARG A 146 26.86 2.59 -24.44
N SER A 147 27.56 1.52 -24.83
CA SER A 147 27.65 0.22 -24.20
C SER A 147 28.28 0.28 -22.79
N SER A 148 27.49 0.66 -21.81
CA SER A 148 27.51 -0.03 -20.52
C SER A 148 26.08 -0.52 -20.31
N ALA A 149 25.79 -1.68 -20.88
CA ALA A 149 24.42 -2.21 -21.03
C ALA A 149 23.83 -2.69 -19.69
N ASP A 150 24.66 -2.85 -18.67
CA ASP A 150 24.27 -3.47 -17.41
C ASP A 150 23.81 -2.39 -16.43
N SER A 151 22.63 -2.60 -15.86
CA SER A 151 22.06 -1.77 -14.81
C SER A 151 22.88 -1.83 -13.52
N THR A 152 22.99 -0.71 -12.80
CA THR A 152 23.63 -0.69 -11.47
C THR A 152 22.73 -1.34 -10.41
N TRP A 153 21.43 -1.47 -10.68
CA TRP A 153 20.49 -2.16 -9.80
C TRP A 153 20.75 -3.66 -9.80
N ALA A 154 20.94 -4.20 -8.61
CA ALA A 154 21.25 -5.60 -8.39
C ALA A 154 20.03 -6.39 -7.90
N PRO A 155 20.05 -7.73 -8.00
CA PRO A 155 19.00 -8.58 -7.41
C PRO A 155 18.76 -8.32 -5.92
N ALA A 156 19.75 -7.84 -5.17
CA ALA A 156 19.59 -7.44 -3.77
C ALA A 156 18.65 -6.23 -3.59
N ASP A 157 18.67 -5.26 -4.51
CA ASP A 157 17.76 -4.11 -4.49
C ASP A 157 16.31 -4.55 -4.75
N LEU A 158 16.14 -5.50 -5.68
CA LEU A 158 14.84 -6.12 -5.98
C LEU A 158 14.34 -6.98 -4.81
N CYS A 159 15.22 -7.73 -4.15
CA CYS A 159 14.87 -8.48 -2.94
C CYS A 159 14.40 -7.55 -1.81
N ALA A 160 15.07 -6.41 -1.61
CA ALA A 160 14.64 -5.40 -0.64
C ALA A 160 13.28 -4.78 -1.00
N ALA A 161 13.05 -4.52 -2.29
CA ALA A 161 11.74 -4.08 -2.79
C ALA A 161 10.66 -5.16 -2.57
N ALA A 162 10.95 -6.43 -2.88
CA ALA A 162 10.04 -7.55 -2.67
C ALA A 162 9.67 -7.71 -1.20
N ALA A 163 10.64 -7.65 -0.28
CA ALA A 163 10.40 -7.77 1.16
C ALA A 163 9.39 -6.74 1.72
N VAL A 164 9.24 -5.60 1.04
CA VAL A 164 8.22 -4.59 1.36
C VAL A 164 6.95 -4.80 0.54
N LEU A 165 7.06 -5.06 -0.77
CA LEU A 165 5.91 -5.19 -1.67
C LEU A 165 5.12 -6.48 -1.46
N SER A 166 5.73 -7.56 -0.95
CA SER A 166 5.03 -8.77 -0.52
C SER A 166 4.01 -8.49 0.60
N ARG A 167 4.09 -7.32 1.25
CA ARG A 167 3.09 -6.85 2.23
C ARG A 167 1.89 -6.16 1.59
N LEU A 168 1.93 -5.85 0.30
CA LEU A 168 0.90 -5.10 -0.42
C LEU A 168 0.36 -5.85 -1.65
N SER A 169 1.00 -6.96 -2.01
CA SER A 169 0.79 -7.70 -3.26
C SER A 169 1.33 -9.12 -3.16
N PHE A 170 0.83 -9.99 -4.03
CA PHE A 170 1.57 -11.20 -4.38
C PHE A 170 2.83 -10.79 -5.14
N CYS A 171 4.01 -11.17 -4.63
CA CYS A 171 5.28 -10.69 -5.17
C CYS A 171 6.27 -11.83 -5.36
N THR A 172 6.93 -11.83 -6.51
CA THR A 172 7.99 -12.77 -6.88
C THR A 172 9.19 -11.98 -7.39
N HIS A 173 10.39 -12.51 -7.17
CA HIS A 173 11.61 -11.88 -7.69
C HIS A 173 12.65 -12.94 -8.05
N ASP A 174 13.48 -12.65 -9.03
CA ASP A 174 14.61 -13.46 -9.46
C ASP A 174 15.81 -12.58 -9.87
N GLU A 175 16.79 -13.15 -10.57
CA GLU A 175 17.95 -12.40 -11.06
C GLU A 175 17.60 -11.37 -12.15
N GLY A 176 16.49 -11.54 -12.86
CA GLY A 176 16.07 -10.70 -13.99
C GLY A 176 15.05 -9.62 -13.65
N GLY A 177 14.35 -9.72 -12.52
CA GLY A 177 13.38 -8.71 -12.12
C GLY A 177 12.54 -9.04 -10.89
N LEU A 178 11.63 -8.12 -10.57
CA LEU A 178 10.58 -8.29 -9.58
C LEU A 178 9.22 -8.17 -10.27
N THR A 179 8.29 -9.04 -9.93
CA THR A 179 6.88 -8.94 -10.34
C THR A 179 6.00 -8.90 -9.09
N ALA A 180 5.16 -7.88 -8.98
CA ALA A 180 4.20 -7.69 -7.90
C ALA A 180 2.79 -7.52 -8.47
N GLU A 181 1.80 -8.21 -7.93
CA GLU A 181 0.39 -8.09 -8.33
C GLU A 181 -0.45 -7.46 -7.21
N PHE A 182 -1.00 -6.29 -7.50
CA PHE A 182 -1.83 -5.52 -6.58
C PHE A 182 -3.30 -5.83 -6.80
N PRO A 183 -4.05 -6.22 -5.75
CA PRO A 183 -5.49 -6.39 -5.88
C PRO A 183 -6.20 -5.04 -6.02
N LEU A 184 -7.19 -4.99 -6.91
CA LEU A 184 -8.03 -3.80 -7.14
C LEU A 184 -9.42 -3.92 -6.52
N ALA A 185 -9.72 -5.06 -5.91
CA ALA A 185 -10.96 -5.33 -5.20
C ALA A 185 -10.70 -6.31 -4.05
N GLU A 186 -11.60 -6.27 -3.07
CA GLU A 186 -11.61 -7.17 -1.92
C GLU A 186 -11.74 -8.63 -2.37
N GLY A 187 -10.97 -9.52 -1.76
CA GLY A 187 -10.93 -10.96 -2.06
C GLY A 187 -10.11 -11.37 -3.30
N GLU A 188 -9.42 -10.46 -3.97
CA GLU A 188 -8.50 -10.82 -5.07
C GLU A 188 -7.03 -10.79 -4.63
N LEU A 189 -6.20 -11.63 -5.25
CA LEU A 189 -4.80 -11.82 -4.88
C LEU A 189 -3.86 -11.76 -6.10
N SER A 190 -4.10 -12.58 -7.12
CA SER A 190 -3.23 -12.68 -8.30
C SER A 190 -3.94 -13.34 -9.48
N ALA A 191 -3.53 -13.00 -10.71
CA ALA A 191 -3.90 -13.73 -11.91
C ALA A 191 -3.52 -15.22 -11.84
N LEU A 192 -2.46 -15.57 -11.11
CA LEU A 192 -2.07 -16.97 -10.85
C LEU A 192 -3.05 -17.68 -9.91
N ALA A 193 -3.74 -16.95 -9.03
CA ALA A 193 -4.83 -17.46 -8.20
C ALA A 193 -6.16 -17.53 -8.97
N GLY A 194 -6.18 -17.11 -10.24
CA GLY A 194 -7.37 -17.09 -11.09
C GLY A 194 -8.15 -15.77 -11.03
N ASP A 195 -7.63 -14.77 -10.31
CA ASP A 195 -8.25 -13.45 -10.21
C ASP A 195 -8.06 -12.64 -11.48
N SER A 196 -8.95 -11.66 -11.70
CA SER A 196 -9.01 -10.93 -12.97
C SER A 196 -9.02 -9.41 -12.83
N ARG A 197 -9.00 -8.88 -11.60
CA ARG A 197 -8.88 -7.45 -11.29
C ARG A 197 -7.63 -7.20 -10.43
N THR A 198 -6.49 -7.78 -10.81
CA THR A 198 -5.17 -7.45 -10.27
C THR A 198 -4.38 -6.58 -11.24
N ALA A 199 -3.62 -5.62 -10.72
CA ALA A 199 -2.69 -4.82 -11.50
C ALA A 199 -1.26 -5.33 -11.28
N MET A 200 -0.53 -5.58 -12.36
CA MET A 200 0.79 -6.20 -12.29
C MET A 200 1.89 -5.13 -12.45
N LEU A 201 2.71 -4.95 -11.43
CA LEU A 201 3.96 -4.22 -11.48
C LEU A 201 5.12 -5.15 -11.84
N GLN A 202 5.94 -4.75 -12.80
CA GLN A 202 7.21 -5.39 -13.10
C GLN A 202 8.33 -4.38 -12.92
N MET A 203 9.40 -4.75 -12.22
CA MET A 203 10.65 -4.00 -12.14
C MET A 203 11.76 -4.82 -12.81
N VAL A 204 12.39 -4.27 -13.83
CA VAL A 204 13.29 -5.00 -14.73
C VAL A 204 14.60 -4.25 -14.88
N THR A 205 15.72 -4.96 -14.77
CA THR A 205 17.08 -4.38 -14.79
C THR A 205 17.83 -4.64 -16.10
N ASP A 206 17.38 -5.58 -16.93
CA ASP A 206 18.06 -5.96 -18.18
C ASP A 206 17.61 -5.16 -19.42
N ARG A 207 16.76 -4.13 -19.22
CA ARG A 207 16.22 -3.27 -20.27
C ARG A 207 16.79 -1.84 -20.18
N PRO A 208 17.86 -1.53 -20.93
CA PRO A 208 18.41 -0.19 -20.94
C PRO A 208 17.48 0.80 -21.66
N HIS A 209 17.35 2.00 -21.10
CA HIS A 209 16.61 3.08 -21.73
C HIS A 209 17.35 3.61 -22.97
N PRO A 210 16.67 3.82 -24.11
CA PRO A 210 17.33 4.19 -25.38
C PRO A 210 18.23 5.42 -25.34
N VAL A 211 17.94 6.36 -24.42
CA VAL A 211 18.69 7.63 -24.27
C VAL A 211 19.44 7.71 -22.95
N LEU A 212 18.95 7.06 -21.90
CA LEU A 212 19.46 7.24 -20.53
C LEU A 212 20.44 6.11 -20.13
N GLY A 213 20.47 5.00 -20.87
CA GLY A 213 21.37 3.88 -20.59
C GLY A 213 20.80 2.92 -19.55
N GLY A 214 21.69 2.36 -18.72
CA GLY A 214 21.33 1.42 -17.67
C GLY A 214 20.36 2.00 -16.64
N GLY A 215 19.46 1.13 -16.17
CA GLY A 215 18.68 1.43 -14.98
C GLY A 215 17.55 0.47 -14.65
N LEU A 216 16.53 0.97 -13.97
CA LEU A 216 15.37 0.18 -13.54
C LEU A 216 14.12 0.61 -14.30
N GLU A 217 13.63 -0.25 -15.19
CA GLU A 217 12.34 -0.08 -15.85
C GLU A 217 11.24 -0.61 -14.94
N CYS A 218 10.23 0.22 -14.64
CA CYS A 218 9.06 -0.19 -13.89
C CYS A 218 7.78 -0.05 -14.74
N LEU A 219 7.02 -1.13 -14.86
CA LEU A 219 5.80 -1.22 -15.66
C LEU A 219 4.64 -1.64 -14.78
N LEU A 220 3.65 -0.76 -14.57
CA LEU A 220 2.39 -1.09 -13.90
C LEU A 220 1.30 -1.32 -14.95
N GLN A 221 0.88 -2.56 -15.09
CA GLN A 221 -0.11 -3.02 -16.06
C GLN A 221 -1.47 -3.16 -15.41
N MET A 222 -2.48 -2.47 -15.93
CA MET A 222 -3.87 -2.61 -15.47
C MET A 222 -4.51 -3.87 -16.08
N PRO A 223 -5.48 -4.50 -15.39
CA PRO A 223 -6.20 -5.66 -15.94
C PRO A 223 -7.26 -5.28 -16.99
N HIS A 224 -7.53 -3.98 -17.14
CA HIS A 224 -8.55 -3.45 -18.02
C HIS A 224 -8.16 -3.64 -19.49
N GLN A 225 -9.11 -4.09 -20.32
CA GLN A 225 -8.87 -4.32 -21.75
C GLN A 225 -9.70 -3.35 -22.59
N VAL A 226 -9.05 -2.73 -23.59
CA VAL A 226 -9.69 -1.80 -24.51
C VAL A 226 -9.39 -2.24 -25.94
N GLU A 227 -10.35 -2.88 -26.60
CA GLU A 227 -10.15 -3.43 -27.95
C GLU A 227 -9.74 -2.37 -28.98
N ASP A 228 -10.35 -1.19 -28.93
CA ASP A 228 -10.03 -0.07 -29.82
C ASP A 228 -8.75 0.64 -29.37
N ARG A 229 -7.67 0.46 -30.13
CA ARG A 229 -6.35 1.06 -29.89
C ARG A 229 -6.39 2.59 -29.88
N ALA A 230 -7.20 3.22 -30.71
CA ALA A 230 -7.32 4.68 -30.73
C ALA A 230 -8.04 5.19 -29.47
N ARG A 231 -9.04 4.43 -29.00
CA ARG A 231 -9.70 4.70 -27.71
C ARG A 231 -8.73 4.50 -26.54
N LEU A 232 -7.91 3.44 -26.55
CA LEU A 232 -6.90 3.20 -25.52
C LEU A 232 -5.87 4.35 -25.46
N ALA A 233 -5.37 4.80 -26.61
CA ALA A 233 -4.45 5.94 -26.67
C ALA A 233 -5.07 7.21 -26.06
N ARG A 234 -6.32 7.53 -26.42
CA ARG A 234 -7.08 8.63 -25.81
C ARG A 234 -7.22 8.50 -24.29
N LEU A 235 -7.53 7.30 -23.80
CA LEU A 235 -7.68 7.03 -22.37
C LEU A 235 -6.36 7.22 -21.62
N CYS A 236 -5.25 6.69 -22.14
CA CYS A 236 -3.93 6.89 -21.53
C CYS A 236 -3.54 8.37 -21.49
N ASN A 237 -3.80 9.12 -22.56
CA ASN A 237 -3.55 10.57 -22.59
C ASN A 237 -4.46 11.33 -21.61
N GLN A 238 -5.68 10.85 -21.36
CA GLN A 238 -6.54 11.39 -20.32
C GLN A 238 -6.02 11.08 -18.91
N LEU A 239 -5.56 9.86 -18.64
CA LEU A 239 -4.94 9.49 -17.37
C LEU A 239 -3.68 10.32 -17.07
N ASN A 240 -2.83 10.57 -18.08
CA ASN A 240 -1.66 11.45 -17.94
C ASN A 240 -2.05 12.88 -17.55
N ARG A 241 -3.13 13.41 -18.14
CA ARG A 241 -3.65 14.74 -17.74
C ARG A 241 -4.20 14.73 -16.32
N MET A 242 -4.87 13.66 -15.90
CA MET A 242 -5.37 13.51 -14.53
C MET A 242 -4.23 13.42 -13.50
N GLU A 243 -3.16 12.68 -13.82
CA GLU A 243 -1.93 12.59 -13.02
C GLU A 243 -1.29 13.95 -12.78
N MET A 244 -1.32 14.85 -13.77
CA MET A 244 -0.80 16.22 -13.64
C MET A 244 -1.72 17.16 -12.87
N ALA A 245 -3.04 16.89 -12.83
CA ALA A 245 -4.03 17.81 -12.29
C ALA A 245 -4.38 17.57 -10.82
N ARG A 246 -4.41 16.31 -10.37
CA ARG A 246 -4.84 15.97 -9.00
C ARG A 246 -3.71 16.17 -7.98
N LEU A 247 -4.07 16.78 -6.85
CA LEU A 247 -3.10 17.20 -5.83
C LEU A 247 -2.76 16.07 -4.83
N ASP A 248 -3.61 15.06 -4.71
CA ASP A 248 -3.56 13.97 -3.72
C ASP A 248 -3.13 12.61 -4.32
N LEU A 249 -2.66 12.60 -5.57
CA LEU A 249 -2.19 11.39 -6.24
C LEU A 249 -0.70 11.08 -5.93
N PRO A 250 -0.27 9.81 -6.06
CA PRO A 250 1.14 9.45 -6.02
C PRO A 250 1.98 10.30 -6.98
N PRO A 251 3.27 10.56 -6.70
CA PRO A 251 4.11 11.38 -7.56
C PRO A 251 4.10 10.89 -9.00
N HIS A 252 3.92 11.81 -9.95
CA HIS A 252 3.89 11.54 -11.37
C HIS A 252 5.29 11.70 -11.97
N PHE A 253 6.03 10.60 -12.01
CA PHE A 253 7.32 10.46 -12.69
C PHE A 253 7.19 9.32 -13.70
N GLY A 254 6.72 9.60 -14.91
CA GLY A 254 6.45 8.58 -15.92
C GLY A 254 5.22 8.90 -16.77
N ALA A 255 4.62 7.89 -17.40
CA ALA A 255 3.44 8.08 -18.22
C ALA A 255 2.59 6.81 -18.35
N TRP A 256 1.27 7.00 -18.41
CA TRP A 256 0.33 6.04 -18.97
C TRP A 256 0.51 5.93 -20.49
N ARG A 257 0.55 4.70 -20.98
CA ARG A 257 0.61 4.33 -22.39
C ARG A 257 -0.20 3.04 -22.64
N PRO A 258 -0.65 2.80 -23.87
CA PRO A 258 -1.03 1.47 -24.32
C PRO A 258 0.06 0.42 -23.98
N GLY A 259 -0.30 -0.63 -23.25
CA GLY A 259 0.55 -1.76 -22.96
C GLY A 259 0.77 -2.66 -24.16
N GLU A 260 1.70 -3.60 -24.03
CA GLU A 260 2.07 -4.54 -25.11
C GLU A 260 1.23 -5.82 -25.08
N PHE A 261 0.53 -6.07 -23.97
CA PHE A 261 -0.30 -7.25 -23.76
C PHE A 261 -1.78 -6.86 -23.72
N MET A 262 -2.61 -7.53 -24.54
CA MET A 262 -4.08 -7.49 -24.47
C MET A 262 -4.72 -6.08 -24.54
N ASN A 263 -4.02 -5.09 -25.11
CA ASN A 263 -4.47 -3.69 -25.21
C ASN A 263 -4.91 -3.11 -23.84
N ASN A 264 -4.08 -3.26 -22.83
CA ASN A 264 -4.33 -2.69 -21.51
C ASN A 264 -3.68 -1.30 -21.30
N PRO A 265 -4.20 -0.47 -20.39
CA PRO A 265 -3.46 0.69 -19.89
C PRO A 265 -2.24 0.26 -19.07
N THR A 266 -1.06 0.79 -19.38
CA THR A 266 0.19 0.53 -18.66
C THR A 266 0.85 1.84 -18.28
N TYR A 267 1.23 1.99 -17.01
CA TYR A 267 2.07 3.10 -16.56
C TYR A 267 3.53 2.68 -16.61
N VAL A 268 4.36 3.45 -17.31
CA VAL A 268 5.81 3.24 -17.39
C VAL A 268 6.54 4.34 -16.62
N THR A 269 7.57 3.93 -15.87
CA THR A 269 8.59 4.83 -15.31
C THR A 269 9.95 4.16 -15.45
N PHE A 270 11.00 4.96 -15.53
CA PHE A 270 12.37 4.48 -15.62
C PHE A 270 13.26 5.28 -14.67
N LEU A 271 13.97 4.58 -13.80
CA LEU A 271 14.96 5.16 -12.90
C LEU A 271 16.36 4.98 -13.53
N PRO A 272 17.04 6.06 -13.98
CA PRO A 272 18.41 5.97 -14.52
C PRO A 272 19.46 5.82 -13.41
N ASP A 273 20.57 5.12 -13.67
CA ASP A 273 21.62 4.74 -12.68
C ASP A 273 22.05 5.85 -11.71
N SER A 274 21.94 7.11 -12.11
CA SER A 274 22.13 8.28 -11.24
C SER A 274 21.25 8.30 -10.00
N LEU A 275 20.10 7.61 -10.01
CA LEU A 275 19.15 7.49 -8.89
C LEU A 275 19.37 6.26 -8.01
N HIS A 276 20.25 5.33 -8.38
CA HIS A 276 20.50 4.10 -7.60
C HIS A 276 20.95 4.40 -6.16
N ALA A 277 21.71 5.48 -5.97
CA ALA A 277 22.20 5.89 -4.66
C ALA A 277 21.10 6.34 -3.68
N ILE A 278 19.87 6.54 -4.15
CA ILE A 278 18.73 6.94 -3.32
C ILE A 278 18.16 5.71 -2.61
N SER A 279 18.38 5.64 -1.30
CA SER A 279 17.90 4.53 -0.49
C SER A 279 16.38 4.37 -0.57
N GLY A 280 15.91 3.16 -0.87
CA GLY A 280 14.49 2.82 -0.86
C GLY A 280 13.66 3.41 -2.00
N ILE A 281 14.27 4.02 -3.03
CA ILE A 281 13.50 4.58 -4.17
C ILE A 281 12.69 3.52 -4.93
N ALA A 282 13.24 2.31 -5.12
CA ALA A 282 12.52 1.22 -5.77
C ALA A 282 11.28 0.79 -4.96
N VAL A 283 11.42 0.71 -3.63
CA VAL A 283 10.29 0.45 -2.71
C VAL A 283 9.22 1.54 -2.88
N ASN A 284 9.61 2.82 -2.86
CA ASN A 284 8.68 3.94 -3.02
C ASN A 284 7.93 3.87 -4.36
N VAL A 285 8.61 3.55 -5.46
CA VAL A 285 7.97 3.37 -6.77
C VAL A 285 6.94 2.25 -6.74
N GLY A 286 7.24 1.13 -6.06
CA GLY A 286 6.29 0.03 -5.92
C GLY A 286 5.06 0.41 -5.08
N VAL A 287 5.25 1.11 -3.96
CA VAL A 287 4.13 1.63 -3.15
C VAL A 287 3.30 2.63 -3.96
N TRP A 288 3.94 3.56 -4.67
CA TRP A 288 3.25 4.50 -5.55
C TRP A 288 2.50 3.78 -6.68
N ALA A 289 3.02 2.67 -7.19
CA ALA A 289 2.35 1.85 -8.18
C ALA A 289 1.08 1.19 -7.62
N ALA A 290 1.10 0.68 -6.39
CA ALA A 290 -0.09 0.13 -5.73
C ALA A 290 -1.20 1.18 -5.58
N HIS A 291 -0.89 2.35 -5.02
CA HIS A 291 -1.85 3.46 -4.92
C HIS A 291 -2.31 3.94 -6.30
N ARG A 292 -1.39 3.97 -7.29
CA ARG A 292 -1.69 4.33 -8.67
C ARG A 292 -2.70 3.38 -9.30
N ALA A 293 -2.53 2.09 -9.08
CA ALA A 293 -3.41 1.06 -9.61
C ALA A 293 -4.85 1.24 -9.11
N ARG A 294 -5.02 1.50 -7.80
CA ARG A 294 -6.34 1.73 -7.19
C ARG A 294 -7.07 2.93 -7.80
N TRP A 295 -6.44 4.11 -7.84
CA TRP A 295 -7.14 5.29 -8.37
C TRP A 295 -7.36 5.17 -9.89
N ALA A 296 -6.42 4.57 -10.63
CA ALA A 296 -6.56 4.37 -12.06
C ALA A 296 -7.71 3.41 -12.39
N SER A 297 -7.93 2.38 -11.58
CA SER A 297 -9.09 1.49 -11.67
C SER A 297 -10.40 2.27 -11.57
N VAL A 298 -10.53 3.12 -10.53
CA VAL A 298 -11.71 4.00 -10.34
C VAL A 298 -11.88 4.98 -11.50
N ALA A 299 -10.79 5.57 -11.97
CA ALA A 299 -10.82 6.50 -13.10
C ALA A 299 -11.26 5.80 -14.41
N LEU A 300 -10.73 4.61 -14.69
CA LEU A 300 -11.09 3.83 -15.87
C LEU A 300 -12.58 3.42 -15.84
N ALA A 301 -13.09 3.01 -14.67
CA ALA A 301 -14.51 2.73 -14.48
C ALA A 301 -15.37 3.97 -14.77
N ALA A 302 -14.99 5.14 -14.25
CA ALA A 302 -15.68 6.41 -14.53
C ALA A 302 -15.63 6.82 -16.01
N LEU A 303 -14.58 6.42 -16.75
CA LEU A 303 -14.44 6.62 -18.19
C LEU A 303 -15.12 5.53 -19.03
N GLY A 304 -15.90 4.65 -18.41
CA GLY A 304 -16.69 3.61 -19.08
C GLY A 304 -15.84 2.43 -19.57
N VAL A 305 -14.72 2.13 -18.91
CA VAL A 305 -13.92 0.92 -19.11
C VAL A 305 -14.11 0.04 -17.88
N LYS A 306 -14.71 -1.14 -18.07
CA LYS A 306 -14.89 -2.10 -16.99
C LYS A 306 -13.65 -2.99 -16.88
N ALA A 307 -13.25 -3.33 -15.67
CA ALA A 307 -12.36 -4.46 -15.44
C ALA A 307 -13.03 -5.76 -15.94
N PRO A 308 -12.27 -6.83 -16.23
CA PRO A 308 -12.83 -8.14 -16.57
C PRO A 308 -13.88 -8.57 -15.55
N ALA A 309 -14.98 -9.17 -16.01
CA ALA A 309 -16.07 -9.58 -15.14
C ALA A 309 -15.64 -10.79 -14.30
N VAL A 310 -15.71 -10.64 -12.97
CA VAL A 310 -15.76 -11.77 -12.05
C VAL A 310 -17.09 -12.49 -12.28
N THR A 311 -17.06 -13.81 -12.45
CA THR A 311 -18.26 -14.62 -12.21
C THR A 311 -18.40 -14.70 -10.70
N PRO A 312 -19.41 -14.08 -10.07
CA PRO A 312 -19.56 -14.21 -8.64
C PRO A 312 -19.79 -15.69 -8.35
N LEU A 313 -18.89 -16.29 -7.57
CA LEU A 313 -19.25 -17.52 -6.88
C LEU A 313 -20.39 -17.13 -5.91
N PRO A 314 -21.53 -17.84 -5.93
CA PRO A 314 -22.57 -17.60 -4.96
C PRO A 314 -21.99 -17.84 -3.56
N TYR A 315 -22.24 -16.91 -2.64
CA TYR A 315 -22.04 -17.11 -1.22
C TYR A 315 -22.93 -18.29 -0.79
N ALA A 316 -22.33 -19.48 -0.69
CA ALA A 316 -22.95 -20.67 -0.15
C ALA A 316 -21.87 -21.63 0.38
N ALA A 317 -21.88 -21.76 1.72
CA ALA A 317 -21.36 -22.87 2.53
C ALA A 317 -19.85 -22.91 2.80
N ILE A 318 -19.42 -22.15 3.80
CA ILE A 318 -18.76 -22.79 4.96
C ILE A 318 -19.73 -22.65 6.13
N VAL A 319 -20.47 -23.72 6.40
CA VAL A 319 -21.08 -23.93 7.71
C VAL A 319 -20.06 -24.78 8.45
N PRO A 320 -19.38 -24.27 9.50
CA PRO A 320 -18.52 -25.11 10.33
C PRO A 320 -19.35 -26.23 10.95
N ASP A 321 -18.74 -27.42 11.04
CA ASP A 321 -19.37 -28.62 11.58
C ASP A 321 -19.90 -28.38 13.01
N ALA A 322 -20.99 -29.07 13.35
CA ALA A 322 -21.73 -28.86 14.58
C ALA A 322 -21.01 -29.48 15.80
N ASP A 323 -21.00 -28.74 16.92
CA ASP A 323 -20.60 -29.09 18.28
C ASP A 323 -19.09 -29.10 18.61
N ALA A 324 -18.53 -27.92 18.90
CA ALA A 324 -17.21 -27.76 19.53
C ALA A 324 -17.14 -28.54 20.87
N ASP A 325 -16.10 -29.36 21.06
CA ASP A 325 -15.94 -30.17 22.27
C ASP A 325 -15.44 -29.29 23.44
N MET A 326 -16.39 -28.79 24.23
CA MET A 326 -16.13 -27.92 25.39
C MET A 326 -15.26 -28.57 26.48
N ASP A 327 -15.18 -29.90 26.52
CA ASP A 327 -14.38 -30.65 27.48
C ASP A 327 -12.99 -31.00 26.95
N TRP A 328 -12.75 -30.81 25.64
CA TRP A 328 -11.45 -31.03 25.01
C TRP A 328 -10.38 -30.13 25.61
N ARG A 329 -9.18 -30.67 25.82
CA ARG A 329 -7.98 -29.95 26.25
C ARG A 329 -6.74 -30.61 25.64
N PRO A 330 -5.66 -29.87 25.37
CA PRO A 330 -4.39 -30.49 25.02
C PRO A 330 -3.82 -31.24 26.24
N ASP A 331 -3.00 -32.26 25.97
CA ASP A 331 -2.32 -33.01 27.03
C ASP A 331 -1.28 -32.15 27.78
N ASP A 332 -0.58 -31.29 27.03
CA ASP A 332 0.36 -30.31 27.53
C ASP A 332 0.49 -29.11 26.56
N TYR A 333 1.01 -27.98 27.05
CA TYR A 333 1.34 -26.83 26.19
C TYR A 333 2.82 -26.80 25.75
N TRP A 334 3.67 -27.73 26.22
CA TRP A 334 5.14 -27.67 26.04
C TRP A 334 5.74 -28.94 25.37
N ASP A 335 4.94 -29.82 24.75
CA ASP A 335 5.45 -31.03 24.08
C ASP A 335 5.95 -30.74 22.64
N GLU A 336 6.92 -31.54 22.15
CA GLU A 336 7.70 -31.32 20.91
C GLU A 336 6.88 -31.31 19.60
N ASP A 337 5.68 -31.89 19.59
CA ASP A 337 4.81 -31.99 18.40
C ASP A 337 3.90 -30.76 18.22
N GLY A 338 3.94 -29.78 19.14
CA GLY A 338 3.17 -28.53 19.06
C GLY A 338 4.09 -27.31 19.05
N TYR A 339 4.76 -27.08 17.92
CA TYR A 339 5.59 -25.89 17.64
C TYR A 339 6.70 -25.60 18.68
N GLY A 340 7.84 -26.29 18.53
CA GLY A 340 9.08 -25.96 19.24
C GLY A 340 9.51 -24.50 19.01
N GLU A 341 9.97 -23.83 20.07
CA GLU A 341 10.38 -22.41 20.09
C GLU A 341 9.40 -21.46 19.36
N TYR A 342 8.11 -21.44 19.75
CA TYR A 342 7.17 -20.41 19.31
C TYR A 342 7.74 -19.01 19.59
N THR A 343 8.15 -18.32 18.52
CA THR A 343 8.50 -16.91 18.56
C THR A 343 7.18 -16.15 18.52
N PRO A 344 6.87 -15.25 19.47
CA PRO A 344 5.65 -14.48 19.40
C PRO A 344 5.73 -13.60 18.16
N LEU A 345 5.01 -14.01 17.11
CA LEU A 345 4.85 -13.24 15.89
C LEU A 345 3.96 -12.04 16.18
N ASN A 346 4.31 -10.90 15.59
CA ASN A 346 3.37 -9.77 15.52
C ASN A 346 2.13 -10.20 14.71
N GLU A 347 1.03 -9.48 14.87
CA GLU A 347 -0.25 -9.87 14.28
C GLU A 347 -0.20 -9.98 12.76
N PHE A 348 0.61 -9.14 12.13
CA PHE A 348 0.90 -9.21 10.72
C PHE A 348 1.60 -10.52 10.32
N GLU A 349 2.71 -10.86 10.97
CA GLU A 349 3.45 -12.12 10.72
C GLU A 349 2.58 -13.36 11.01
N ARG A 350 1.73 -13.30 12.03
CA ARG A 350 0.80 -14.39 12.35
C ARG A 350 -0.26 -14.59 11.27
N ARG A 351 -0.90 -13.51 10.80
CA ARG A 351 -1.88 -13.59 9.71
C ARG A 351 -1.24 -14.08 8.41
N MET A 352 0.02 -13.70 8.15
CA MET A 352 0.78 -14.28 7.02
C MET A 352 1.02 -15.78 7.17
N GLU A 353 1.47 -16.26 8.34
CA GLU A 353 1.68 -17.71 8.55
C GLU A 353 0.38 -18.50 8.50
N LEU A 354 -0.72 -17.96 9.05
CA LEU A 354 -2.04 -18.60 8.96
C LEU A 354 -2.54 -18.66 7.53
N ALA A 355 -2.40 -17.57 6.78
CA ALA A 355 -2.80 -17.52 5.39
C ALA A 355 -1.93 -18.42 4.49
N GLU A 356 -0.65 -18.57 4.82
CA GLU A 356 0.23 -19.56 4.18
C GLU A 356 -0.22 -20.99 4.50
N ALA A 357 -0.61 -21.26 5.74
CA ALA A 357 -1.04 -22.59 6.18
C ALA A 357 -2.44 -22.98 5.66
N SER A 358 -3.38 -22.04 5.61
CA SER A 358 -4.77 -22.25 5.14
C SER A 358 -4.88 -22.14 3.62
N GLY A 359 -3.96 -21.43 2.97
CA GLY A 359 -4.09 -21.00 1.58
C GLY A 359 -5.13 -19.89 1.38
N ASP A 360 -5.71 -19.38 2.47
CA ASP A 360 -6.73 -18.34 2.50
C ASP A 360 -6.14 -17.05 3.07
N TRP A 361 -6.01 -16.04 2.21
CA TRP A 361 -5.37 -14.77 2.51
C TRP A 361 -6.37 -13.63 2.72
N SER A 362 -7.68 -13.91 2.70
CA SER A 362 -8.74 -12.89 2.88
C SER A 362 -8.59 -12.14 4.19
N ASP A 363 -8.17 -12.84 5.25
CA ASP A 363 -8.04 -12.28 6.60
C ASP A 363 -6.69 -11.58 6.83
N CYS A 364 -5.80 -11.64 5.83
CA CYS A 364 -4.48 -11.03 5.85
C CYS A 364 -4.56 -9.61 5.25
N GLU A 365 -5.40 -8.76 5.83
CA GLU A 365 -5.39 -7.32 5.55
C GLU A 365 -4.05 -6.70 5.99
N VAL A 366 -3.76 -5.45 5.63
CA VAL A 366 -2.57 -4.73 6.14
C VAL A 366 -3.01 -3.36 6.61
N PRO A 367 -2.71 -2.98 7.86
CA PRO A 367 -3.29 -1.77 8.42
C PRO A 367 -2.68 -0.56 7.73
N VAL A 368 -3.50 0.49 7.62
CA VAL A 368 -3.04 1.82 7.18
C VAL A 368 -2.31 2.51 8.33
N VAL A 369 -1.16 1.96 8.77
CA VAL A 369 -0.31 2.64 9.76
C VAL A 369 0.72 3.50 9.04
N PRO A 370 0.73 4.82 9.25
CA PRO A 370 1.91 5.62 8.97
C PRO A 370 2.99 5.17 9.98
N PHE A 371 4.17 4.76 9.50
CA PHE A 371 5.33 4.34 10.29
C PHE A 371 5.24 2.96 10.97
N ALA A 372 5.65 1.89 10.29
CA ALA A 372 6.32 0.67 10.84
C ALA A 372 5.85 0.03 12.18
N MET A 373 4.71 0.41 12.76
CA MET A 373 4.16 -0.13 14.00
C MET A 373 3.23 -1.28 13.63
N ARG A 374 3.51 -2.49 14.10
CA ARG A 374 2.64 -3.65 13.88
C ARG A 374 2.02 -4.06 15.21
N GLY A 375 0.74 -4.41 15.17
CA GLY A 375 0.05 -5.05 16.28
C GLY A 375 0.87 -6.19 16.86
N GLY A 376 1.07 -6.25 18.17
CA GLY A 376 1.90 -7.27 18.80
C GLY A 376 3.40 -6.94 18.94
N ASP A 377 3.96 -5.96 18.21
CA ASP A 377 5.40 -5.60 18.29
C ASP A 377 5.79 -5.05 19.68
N PHE A 378 4.83 -4.48 20.40
CA PHE A 378 5.02 -3.87 21.72
C PHE A 378 4.57 -4.77 22.88
N LEU A 379 4.17 -6.02 22.60
CA LEU A 379 3.80 -6.96 23.64
C LEU A 379 4.96 -7.21 24.60
N PRO A 380 4.70 -7.32 25.92
CA PRO A 380 5.73 -7.71 26.88
C PRO A 380 6.39 -9.02 26.45
N ARG A 381 7.72 -9.14 26.61
CA ARG A 381 8.45 -10.37 26.27
C ARG A 381 7.90 -11.58 27.04
N LEU A 382 7.99 -12.76 26.41
CA LEU A 382 7.72 -14.02 27.09
C LEU A 382 8.67 -14.21 28.27
N ARG A 383 8.11 -14.67 29.39
CA ARG A 383 8.92 -15.13 30.53
C ARG A 383 9.48 -16.53 30.23
N GLY A 384 10.51 -16.94 30.96
CA GLY A 384 11.05 -18.30 30.82
C GLY A 384 9.96 -19.37 30.98
N ASN A 385 9.86 -20.28 30.02
CA ASN A 385 8.84 -21.33 29.89
C ASN A 385 7.39 -20.81 29.83
N GLU A 386 7.19 -19.58 29.35
CA GLU A 386 5.86 -19.02 29.04
C GLU A 386 5.58 -19.16 27.55
N VAL A 387 4.36 -19.56 27.21
CA VAL A 387 3.87 -19.71 25.83
C VAL A 387 2.55 -18.95 25.67
N GLU A 388 2.26 -18.47 24.47
CA GLU A 388 0.95 -17.91 24.11
C GLU A 388 -0.02 -19.04 23.77
N ILE A 389 -1.16 -19.10 24.46
CA ILE A 389 -2.15 -20.15 24.30
C ILE A 389 -3.41 -19.70 23.57
N ALA A 390 -3.68 -18.39 23.53
CA ALA A 390 -4.76 -17.79 22.77
C ALA A 390 -4.47 -16.29 22.60
N ARG A 391 -5.12 -15.68 21.61
CA ARG A 391 -4.95 -14.27 21.26
C ARG A 391 -6.29 -13.67 20.85
N LEU A 392 -6.53 -12.42 21.24
CA LEU A 392 -7.52 -11.56 20.62
C LEU A 392 -6.78 -10.52 19.78
N SER A 393 -7.16 -10.40 18.52
CA SER A 393 -6.62 -9.43 17.57
C SER A 393 -7.69 -8.41 17.27
N LEU A 394 -7.37 -7.12 17.48
CA LEU A 394 -8.32 -6.04 17.26
C LEU A 394 -8.06 -5.39 15.91
N ASP A 395 -9.11 -5.17 15.11
CA ASP A 395 -8.99 -4.40 13.87
C ASP A 395 -8.97 -2.88 14.16
N SER A 396 -8.05 -2.46 15.03
CA SER A 396 -7.81 -1.07 15.40
C SER A 396 -6.76 -0.44 14.50
N THR A 397 -6.62 0.88 14.50
CA THR A 397 -5.58 1.59 13.72
C THR A 397 -4.16 1.09 14.01
N THR A 398 -3.92 0.56 15.21
CA THR A 398 -2.64 0.01 15.66
C THR A 398 -2.61 -1.53 15.69
N TRP A 399 -3.73 -2.17 15.37
CA TRP A 399 -3.94 -3.61 15.44
C TRP A 399 -3.60 -4.21 16.81
N ASP A 400 -4.13 -3.62 17.88
CA ASP A 400 -3.75 -4.02 19.23
C ASP A 400 -4.04 -5.52 19.50
N VAL A 401 -3.19 -6.14 20.31
CA VAL A 401 -3.24 -7.58 20.58
C VAL A 401 -3.38 -7.85 22.06
N ILE A 402 -4.39 -8.65 22.43
CA ILE A 402 -4.53 -9.18 23.80
C ILE A 402 -4.06 -10.64 23.79
N SER A 403 -2.86 -10.86 24.34
CA SER A 403 -2.17 -12.15 24.38
C SER A 403 -2.44 -12.89 25.68
N ILE A 404 -2.98 -14.11 25.59
CA ILE A 404 -3.24 -15.01 26.72
C ILE A 404 -2.14 -16.05 26.80
N ARG A 405 -1.47 -16.13 27.94
CA ARG A 405 -0.22 -16.89 28.09
C ARG A 405 -0.28 -17.87 29.25
N ALA A 406 0.37 -19.00 29.08
CA ALA A 406 0.53 -20.04 30.08
C ALA A 406 2.00 -20.21 30.47
N ARG A 407 2.27 -20.39 31.76
CA ARG A 407 3.62 -20.67 32.28
C ARG A 407 3.61 -21.78 33.32
N ARG A 408 4.54 -22.72 33.24
CA ARG A 408 4.74 -23.73 34.29
C ARG A 408 5.26 -23.06 35.57
N VAL A 409 4.55 -23.28 36.68
CA VAL A 409 4.94 -22.84 38.03
C VAL A 409 4.80 -24.03 38.99
N GLY A 410 5.91 -24.73 39.20
CA GLY A 410 5.92 -25.97 39.98
C GLY A 410 5.06 -27.05 39.32
N ARG A 411 4.02 -27.52 40.02
CA ARG A 411 3.06 -28.54 39.53
C ARG A 411 1.76 -27.94 38.96
N ARG A 412 1.77 -26.65 38.66
CA ARG A 412 0.59 -25.92 38.16
C ARG A 412 0.97 -25.12 36.93
N ILE A 413 -0.05 -24.78 36.16
CA ILE A 413 0.04 -23.82 35.07
C ILE A 413 -0.52 -22.50 35.60
N ALA A 414 0.25 -21.42 35.48
CA ALA A 414 -0.20 -20.07 35.78
C ALA A 414 -0.53 -19.33 34.49
N TYR A 415 -1.64 -18.60 34.48
CA TYR A 415 -2.10 -17.83 33.35
C TYR A 415 -1.78 -16.35 33.55
N ARG A 416 -1.49 -15.66 32.44
CA ARG A 416 -1.28 -14.23 32.39
C ARG A 416 -1.86 -13.70 31.08
N VAL A 417 -2.52 -12.54 31.14
CA VAL A 417 -3.00 -11.82 29.96
C VAL A 417 -2.25 -10.51 29.89
N VAL A 418 -1.79 -10.14 28.71
CA VAL A 418 -1.03 -8.91 28.45
C VAL A 418 -1.44 -8.33 27.10
N ASP A 419 -1.32 -7.02 27.00
CA ASP A 419 -1.42 -6.25 25.76
C ASP A 419 -0.23 -5.28 25.65
N GLU A 420 -0.22 -4.45 24.62
CA GLU A 420 0.79 -3.41 24.35
C GLU A 420 0.82 -2.31 25.42
N TYR A 421 -0.24 -2.17 26.20
CA TYR A 421 -0.42 -1.09 27.19
C TYR A 421 -0.16 -1.54 28.63
N GLU A 422 0.25 -2.81 28.84
CA GLU A 422 0.43 -3.43 30.16
C GLU A 422 -0.84 -3.35 31.05
N THR A 423 -2.02 -3.49 30.44
CA THR A 423 -3.31 -3.42 31.14
C THR A 423 -3.37 -4.46 32.28
N PRO A 424 -3.84 -4.09 33.48
CA PRO A 424 -3.89 -4.99 34.64
C PRO A 424 -5.08 -5.95 34.60
N TYR A 425 -5.07 -6.91 33.66
CA TYR A 425 -6.17 -7.85 33.50
C TYR A 425 -6.47 -8.71 34.74
N VAL A 426 -7.74 -8.76 35.10
CA VAL A 426 -8.33 -9.67 36.10
C VAL A 426 -8.83 -10.91 35.40
N ILE A 427 -8.22 -12.06 35.69
CA ILE A 427 -8.55 -13.34 35.04
C ILE A 427 -8.97 -14.41 36.04
N ARG A 428 -9.84 -15.31 35.60
CA ARG A 428 -10.24 -16.53 36.31
C ARG A 428 -10.34 -17.70 35.33
N PRO A 429 -9.71 -18.85 35.61
CA PRO A 429 -8.81 -19.13 36.73
C PRO A 429 -7.41 -18.52 36.53
N LYS A 430 -6.75 -18.13 37.63
CA LYS A 430 -5.34 -17.68 37.58
C LYS A 430 -4.35 -18.84 37.41
N THR A 431 -4.74 -20.04 37.85
CA THR A 431 -3.90 -21.24 37.73
C THR A 431 -4.73 -22.51 37.61
N SER A 432 -4.18 -23.54 37.00
CA SER A 432 -4.77 -24.89 36.86
C SER A 432 -3.74 -25.98 37.13
N LYS A 433 -4.17 -27.24 37.21
CA LYS A 433 -3.27 -28.42 37.32
C LYS A 433 -2.98 -29.08 35.96
N ARG A 434 -3.85 -28.86 34.98
CA ARG A 434 -3.79 -29.37 33.61
C ARG A 434 -4.17 -28.21 32.68
N PRO A 435 -3.82 -28.25 31.39
CA PRO A 435 -4.33 -27.30 30.40
C PRO A 435 -5.84 -27.06 30.53
N LEU A 436 -6.32 -25.86 30.23
CA LEU A 436 -7.76 -25.54 30.29
C LEU A 436 -8.52 -26.43 29.29
N THR A 437 -9.78 -26.76 29.57
CA THR A 437 -10.63 -27.18 28.44
C THR A 437 -10.95 -26.00 27.54
N LEU A 438 -11.45 -26.27 26.34
CA LEU A 438 -11.99 -25.24 25.46
C LEU A 438 -13.01 -24.37 26.20
N GLY A 439 -14.00 -24.98 26.87
CA GLY A 439 -14.99 -24.23 27.66
C GLY A 439 -14.38 -23.43 28.83
N GLN A 440 -13.30 -23.92 29.44
CA GLN A 440 -12.58 -23.18 30.49
C GLN A 440 -11.77 -22.00 29.94
N LEU A 441 -11.24 -22.11 28.72
CA LEU A 441 -10.55 -21.04 28.02
C LEU A 441 -11.55 -19.96 27.56
N ILE A 442 -12.68 -20.37 26.98
CA ILE A 442 -13.79 -19.46 26.62
C ILE A 442 -14.26 -18.70 27.85
N ALA A 443 -14.53 -19.39 28.97
CA ALA A 443 -14.93 -18.73 30.21
C ALA A 443 -13.85 -17.78 30.79
N LEU A 444 -12.57 -18.02 30.50
CA LEU A 444 -11.49 -17.10 30.87
C LEU A 444 -11.52 -15.84 29.99
N ILE A 445 -11.73 -16.00 28.67
CA ILE A 445 -11.79 -14.92 27.68
C ILE A 445 -13.04 -14.06 27.91
N ASP A 446 -14.22 -14.67 28.04
CA ASP A 446 -15.47 -13.96 28.32
C ASP A 446 -15.47 -13.29 29.71
N GLY A 447 -14.65 -13.81 30.62
CA GLY A 447 -14.45 -13.26 31.96
C GLY A 447 -13.37 -12.19 32.05
N LEU A 448 -12.74 -11.78 30.94
CA LEU A 448 -11.70 -10.75 30.94
C LEU A 448 -12.24 -9.40 31.43
N SER A 449 -11.46 -8.73 32.25
CA SER A 449 -11.73 -7.38 32.75
C SER A 449 -10.42 -6.68 33.08
N ASP A 450 -10.35 -5.36 32.94
CA ASP A 450 -9.22 -4.54 33.41
C ASP A 450 -9.36 -4.09 34.88
N GLY A 451 -10.38 -4.60 35.59
CA GLY A 451 -10.71 -4.24 36.97
C GLY A 451 -11.84 -3.22 37.10
N GLU A 452 -12.16 -2.50 36.02
CA GLU A 452 -13.26 -1.54 35.97
C GLU A 452 -14.32 -1.95 34.96
N GLN A 453 -13.89 -2.41 33.78
CA GLN A 453 -14.76 -2.74 32.65
C GLN A 453 -14.51 -4.16 32.17
N SER A 454 -15.50 -4.75 31.51
CA SER A 454 -15.33 -6.02 30.82
C SER A 454 -14.46 -5.80 29.58
N ARG A 455 -13.59 -6.76 29.30
CA ARG A 455 -12.73 -6.80 28.11
C ARG A 455 -12.96 -8.10 27.34
N SER A 456 -14.17 -8.63 27.42
CA SER A 456 -14.59 -9.77 26.59
C SER A 456 -14.71 -9.33 25.13
N PRO A 457 -14.67 -10.27 24.16
CA PRO A 457 -14.88 -9.94 22.74
C PRO A 457 -16.17 -9.15 22.50
N THR A 458 -17.27 -9.51 23.18
CA THR A 458 -18.54 -8.78 23.10
C THR A 458 -18.41 -7.34 23.63
N ALA A 459 -17.76 -7.14 24.78
CA ALA A 459 -17.59 -5.80 25.36
C ALA A 459 -16.71 -4.91 24.46
N LEU A 460 -15.68 -5.47 23.83
CA LEU A 460 -14.80 -4.75 22.91
C LEU A 460 -15.55 -4.29 21.64
N ARG A 461 -16.45 -5.12 21.09
CA ARG A 461 -17.32 -4.73 19.97
C ARG A 461 -18.35 -3.69 20.37
N ASP A 462 -18.94 -3.82 21.56
CA ASP A 462 -19.87 -2.83 22.11
C ASP A 462 -19.22 -1.46 22.27
N ASP A 463 -17.99 -1.41 22.82
CA ASP A 463 -17.21 -0.18 22.93
C ASP A 463 -16.99 0.42 21.54
N GLN A 464 -16.55 -0.38 20.56
CA GLN A 464 -16.29 0.10 19.21
C GLN A 464 -17.56 0.65 18.53
N LEU A 465 -18.71 0.00 18.70
CA LEU A 465 -19.99 0.46 18.16
C LEU A 465 -20.45 1.79 18.78
N ILE A 466 -20.14 2.03 20.07
CA ILE A 466 -20.47 3.29 20.76
C ILE A 466 -19.63 4.45 20.24
N TYR A 467 -18.36 4.22 19.94
CA TYR A 467 -17.43 5.25 19.47
C TYR A 467 -17.36 5.39 17.95
N GLY A 468 -17.85 4.39 17.20
CA GLY A 468 -17.92 4.35 15.73
C GLY A 468 -19.26 4.83 15.17
N ASP A 469 -19.48 4.58 13.87
CA ASP A 469 -20.76 4.83 13.22
C ASP A 469 -21.76 3.72 13.62
N PRO A 470 -22.89 4.04 14.29
CA PRO A 470 -23.90 3.05 14.67
C PRO A 470 -24.52 2.30 13.49
N ASP A 471 -24.34 2.79 12.26
CA ASP A 471 -24.81 2.13 11.04
C ASP A 471 -23.87 1.02 10.54
N GLN A 472 -22.66 0.91 11.09
CA GLN A 472 -21.62 -0.08 10.72
C GLN A 472 -21.62 -1.32 11.65
N ILE A 473 -22.80 -1.86 11.97
CA ILE A 473 -22.94 -3.02 12.87
C ILE A 473 -22.23 -4.26 12.30
N GLU A 474 -22.39 -4.53 11.00
CA GLU A 474 -21.78 -5.69 10.35
C GLU A 474 -20.24 -5.59 10.35
N GLU A 475 -19.69 -4.44 9.97
CA GLU A 475 -18.24 -4.18 10.01
C GLU A 475 -17.67 -4.25 11.44
N THR A 476 -18.43 -3.81 12.44
CA THR A 476 -18.01 -3.89 13.85
C THR A 476 -18.00 -5.33 14.38
N ALA A 477 -18.73 -6.25 13.76
CA ALA A 477 -18.72 -7.66 14.15
C ALA A 477 -17.32 -8.28 13.98
N ASP A 478 -16.61 -7.88 12.93
CA ASP A 478 -15.30 -8.41 12.57
C ASP A 478 -14.15 -7.72 13.31
N PHE A 479 -14.44 -6.69 14.11
CA PHE A 479 -13.45 -5.92 14.87
C PHE A 479 -12.59 -6.77 15.82
N VAL A 480 -13.10 -7.92 16.29
CA VAL A 480 -12.38 -8.80 17.22
C VAL A 480 -12.31 -10.21 16.65
N THR A 481 -11.09 -10.65 16.34
CA THR A 481 -10.78 -12.05 16.00
C THR A 481 -10.16 -12.74 17.20
N VAL A 482 -10.59 -13.97 17.52
CA VAL A 482 -10.04 -14.76 18.63
C VAL A 482 -9.52 -16.07 18.11
N SER A 483 -8.29 -16.43 18.48
CA SER A 483 -7.62 -17.59 17.89
C SER A 483 -6.67 -18.28 18.86
N SER A 484 -6.30 -19.53 18.54
CA SER A 484 -5.40 -20.31 19.38
C SER A 484 -4.57 -21.33 18.59
N PRO A 485 -3.27 -21.47 18.88
CA PRO A 485 -2.45 -22.55 18.33
C PRO A 485 -2.75 -23.93 18.95
N TYR A 486 -3.52 -23.99 20.04
CA TYR A 486 -3.81 -25.24 20.75
C TYR A 486 -5.28 -25.66 20.68
N TYR A 487 -6.21 -24.76 20.38
CA TYR A 487 -7.65 -25.02 20.43
C TYR A 487 -8.26 -24.70 19.06
N ALA A 488 -8.39 -25.70 18.19
CA ALA A 488 -8.85 -25.53 16.81
C ALA A 488 -10.26 -24.90 16.72
N ASP A 489 -11.20 -25.34 17.57
CA ASP A 489 -12.59 -24.87 17.54
C ASP A 489 -12.80 -23.47 18.17
N LEU A 490 -11.74 -22.84 18.70
CA LEU A 490 -11.86 -21.56 19.41
C LEU A 490 -12.26 -20.41 18.48
N GLU A 491 -11.70 -20.40 17.28
CA GLU A 491 -11.93 -19.33 16.31
C GLU A 491 -13.36 -19.38 15.77
N ASP A 492 -13.78 -20.55 15.28
CA ASP A 492 -15.15 -20.81 14.84
C ASP A 492 -16.21 -20.50 15.91
N TRP A 493 -15.88 -20.71 17.20
CA TRP A 493 -16.76 -20.32 18.30
C TRP A 493 -17.00 -18.81 18.36
N TYR A 494 -15.93 -18.01 18.28
CA TYR A 494 -16.04 -16.56 18.35
C TYR A 494 -16.53 -15.90 17.06
N THR A 495 -16.33 -16.54 15.91
CA THR A 495 -16.96 -16.15 14.64
C THR A 495 -18.49 -16.25 14.74
N ARG A 496 -19.01 -17.37 15.27
CA ARG A 496 -20.46 -17.51 15.52
C ARG A 496 -20.96 -16.49 16.54
N GLN A 497 -20.21 -16.27 17.61
CA GLN A 497 -20.58 -15.27 18.62
C GLN A 497 -20.63 -13.84 18.04
N ALA A 498 -19.75 -13.51 17.10
CA ALA A 498 -19.78 -12.22 16.38
C ALA A 498 -21.06 -12.06 15.54
N MET A 499 -21.45 -13.12 14.82
CA MET A 499 -22.68 -13.14 14.02
C MET A 499 -23.92 -12.97 14.90
N GLU A 500 -24.03 -13.72 16.00
CA GLU A 500 -25.14 -13.61 16.96
C GLU A 500 -25.23 -12.20 17.58
N TRP A 501 -24.08 -11.59 17.87
CA TRP A 501 -24.01 -10.22 18.35
C TRP A 501 -24.54 -9.23 17.29
N ALA A 502 -24.10 -9.35 16.03
CA ALA A 502 -24.54 -8.47 14.94
C ALA A 502 -26.05 -8.58 14.70
N GLU A 503 -26.58 -9.80 14.63
CA GLU A 503 -28.02 -10.07 14.50
C GLU A 503 -28.83 -9.41 15.63
N THR A 504 -28.33 -9.53 16.87
CA THR A 504 -28.99 -8.91 18.04
C THR A 504 -29.01 -7.39 17.93
N ARG A 505 -27.89 -6.76 17.54
CA ARG A 505 -27.78 -5.29 17.40
C ARG A 505 -28.61 -4.74 16.25
N LEU A 506 -28.68 -5.46 15.13
CA LEU A 506 -29.54 -5.10 14.00
C LEU A 506 -31.02 -5.14 14.41
N ALA A 507 -31.46 -6.20 15.11
CA ALA A 507 -32.83 -6.30 15.60
C ALA A 507 -33.19 -5.19 16.60
N GLU A 508 -32.28 -4.83 17.53
CA GLU A 508 -32.47 -3.71 18.45
C GLU A 508 -32.59 -2.37 17.73
N ARG A 509 -31.79 -2.15 16.67
CA ARG A 509 -31.85 -0.93 15.84
C ARG A 509 -33.17 -0.83 15.08
N GLU A 510 -33.60 -1.91 14.45
CA GLU A 510 -34.89 -1.95 13.74
C GLU A 510 -36.06 -1.63 14.69
N ALA A 511 -36.05 -2.21 15.89
CA ALA A 511 -37.06 -1.94 16.91
C ALA A 511 -37.06 -0.47 17.38
N ARG A 512 -35.88 0.15 17.53
CA ARG A 512 -35.75 1.57 17.88
C ARG A 512 -36.25 2.48 16.78
N ASN A 513 -35.86 2.24 15.53
CA ASN A 513 -36.31 3.04 14.38
C ASN A 513 -37.84 2.98 14.24
N ALA A 514 -38.44 1.80 14.40
CA ALA A 514 -39.89 1.63 14.37
C ALA A 514 -40.61 2.41 15.50
N ALA A 515 -39.98 2.55 16.68
CA ALA A 515 -40.53 3.30 17.81
C ALA A 515 -40.36 4.83 17.69
N GLU A 516 -39.46 5.32 16.84
CA GLU A 516 -39.27 6.75 16.55
C GLU A 516 -40.18 7.25 15.41
N GLU A 517 -40.71 6.32 14.59
CA GLU A 517 -41.68 6.60 13.52
C GLU A 517 -43.15 6.59 13.99
N GLU A 518 -43.45 6.08 15.20
CA GLU A 518 -44.75 6.19 15.90
C GLU A 518 -44.83 7.43 16.82
#